data_AF-A0A2V1B553-F1
#
_entry.id   AF-A0A2V1B553-F1
#
_cell.length_a   1.000
_cell.length_b   1.000
_cell.length_c   1.000
_cell.angle_alpha   90.00
_cell.angle_beta   90.00
_cell.angle_gamma   90.00
#
_symmetry.space_group_name_H-M   'P 1'
#
loop_
_entity.id
_entity.type
_entity.pdbx_description
1 polymer ?
#
loop_
_entity_poly.entity_id
_entity_poly.type
_entity_poly.pdbx_seq_one_letter_code
_entity_poly.pdbx_strand_id
1 'polypeptide(L)'
;AYKPSASLCKTLLSAAILNYPPPTLIGYGGSPDSERPGMDGVKRTFSILTGKEVRDDDLVMVVSEDTIFQLPATITLSRFFSTLHSTSTTLLTTYGRVPNINDSTSNTPKTQRPQRYTPKLLFSDSKSCSSTPDSPACLSVPESPLPKHISSPKTNGGNDASESDSVTPRYLGASLHIGRATSLIPLYKRATEILEFKDIGKSGKEYVFEQLFGEQEYARSLFLEEERARRPAWRNWLADIFFSKQSSESIVKPDFTASQKQEGNEGQKQESEFGIMLDYSSSLFQDLRDSAQDLQFVTFGEQQEGMKNGAPSRIEGKAKMWKIKHPMRLPIDLSNAPGPFGGMDVSSVKPGSNSNEDVPGKGMADTDASWADVPLLTNIMVPAGSVPTALNFH
;
A
#
# COMPACT_ATOMS: atom_id res chain seq x y z
N ALA A 1 19.43 0.50 1.37
CA ALA A 1 20.36 -0.63 1.57
C ALA A 1 21.78 -0.13 1.72
N TYR A 2 22.41 -0.35 2.88
CA TYR A 2 23.75 0.18 3.17
C TYR A 2 24.89 -0.79 2.78
N LYS A 3 24.61 -2.09 2.81
CA LYS A 3 25.57 -3.17 2.52
C LYS A 3 24.91 -4.29 1.70
N PRO A 4 25.69 -5.13 1.01
CA PRO A 4 25.18 -6.36 0.42
C PRO A 4 24.52 -7.24 1.49
N SER A 5 23.36 -7.81 1.16
CA SER A 5 22.66 -8.79 2.01
C SER A 5 21.95 -9.81 1.12
N ALA A 6 21.67 -11.00 1.66
CA ALA A 6 20.92 -12.01 0.93
C ALA A 6 19.50 -11.51 0.56
N SER A 7 18.88 -10.71 1.45
CA SER A 7 17.59 -10.07 1.20
C SER A 7 17.67 -9.11 0.02
N LEU A 8 18.67 -8.22 0.00
CA LEU A 8 18.87 -7.29 -1.11
C LEU A 8 19.07 -8.04 -2.44
N CYS A 9 19.87 -9.10 -2.44
CA CYS A 9 20.07 -9.92 -3.64
C CYS A 9 18.76 -10.56 -4.14
N LYS A 10 17.89 -11.05 -3.23
CA LYS A 10 16.56 -11.57 -3.59
C LYS A 10 15.66 -10.49 -4.16
N THR A 11 15.68 -9.29 -3.58
CA THR A 11 14.92 -8.14 -4.09
C THR A 11 15.36 -7.77 -5.50
N LEU A 12 16.67 -7.61 -5.72
CA LEU A 12 17.23 -7.27 -7.03
C LEU A 12 16.94 -8.35 -8.08
N LEU A 13 17.09 -9.63 -7.71
CA LEU A 13 16.86 -10.76 -8.61
C LEU A 13 15.38 -10.88 -8.99
N SER A 14 14.47 -10.83 -8.02
CA SER A 14 13.02 -10.93 -8.29
C SER A 14 12.53 -9.75 -9.13
N ALA A 15 13.02 -8.53 -8.87
CA ALA A 15 12.73 -7.36 -9.69
C ALA A 15 13.19 -7.56 -11.15
N ALA A 16 14.43 -8.03 -11.35
CA ALA A 16 14.99 -8.24 -12.68
C ALA A 16 14.23 -9.31 -13.48
N ILE A 17 13.91 -10.46 -12.85
CA ILE A 17 13.14 -11.55 -13.48
C ILE A 17 11.75 -11.06 -13.91
N LEU A 18 11.13 -10.18 -13.12
CA LEU A 18 9.77 -9.67 -13.35
C LEU A 18 9.72 -8.37 -14.16
N ASN A 19 10.82 -8.05 -14.88
CA ASN A 19 10.95 -6.90 -15.78
C ASN A 19 10.70 -5.54 -15.10
N TYR A 20 11.09 -5.39 -13.84
CA TYR A 20 11.20 -4.07 -13.23
C TYR A 20 12.45 -3.34 -13.73
N PRO A 21 12.43 -2.00 -13.82
CA PRO A 21 13.62 -1.24 -14.16
C PRO A 21 14.72 -1.44 -13.10
N PRO A 22 16.01 -1.35 -13.48
CA PRO A 22 17.11 -1.41 -12.53
C PRO A 22 16.93 -0.38 -11.40
N PRO A 23 16.93 -0.81 -10.12
CA PRO A 23 16.65 0.09 -9.02
C PRO A 23 17.85 0.96 -8.67
N THR A 24 17.58 2.16 -8.18
CA THR A 24 18.61 3.02 -7.57
C THR A 24 18.75 2.67 -6.09
N LEU A 25 19.95 2.26 -5.66
CA LEU A 25 20.20 1.90 -4.27
C LEU A 25 20.40 3.16 -3.41
N ILE A 26 19.47 3.38 -2.49
CA ILE A 26 19.56 4.46 -1.51
C ILE A 26 20.44 4.04 -0.34
N GLY A 27 21.48 4.82 -0.04
CA GLY A 27 22.32 4.61 1.14
C GLY A 27 23.53 3.69 0.94
N TYR A 28 23.70 3.09 -0.25
CA TYR A 28 24.68 2.03 -0.47
C TYR A 28 26.13 2.48 -0.28
N GLY A 29 26.92 1.66 0.43
CA GLY A 29 28.31 1.97 0.76
C GLY A 29 28.49 3.02 1.87
N GLY A 30 27.40 3.57 2.41
CA GLY A 30 27.43 4.46 3.57
C GLY A 30 27.23 3.73 4.89
N SER A 31 27.32 4.47 6.00
CA SER A 31 26.88 4.03 7.33
C SER A 31 25.46 4.54 7.61
N PRO A 32 24.59 3.73 8.24
CA PRO A 32 23.31 4.23 8.72
C PRO A 32 23.51 5.23 9.86
N ASP A 33 22.73 6.31 9.88
CA ASP A 33 22.57 7.14 11.08
C ASP A 33 21.89 6.31 12.19
N SER A 34 22.66 5.92 13.20
CA SER A 34 22.19 5.13 14.35
C SER A 34 21.36 5.96 15.34
N GLU A 35 21.49 7.29 15.34
CA GLU A 35 20.73 8.17 16.23
C GLU A 35 19.35 8.51 15.67
N ARG A 36 19.20 8.46 14.33
CA ARG A 36 17.96 8.82 13.62
C ARG A 36 17.63 7.80 12.52
N PRO A 37 17.16 6.60 12.92
CA PRO A 37 16.94 5.50 11.99
C PRO A 37 15.97 5.91 10.86
N GLY A 38 16.38 5.75 9.61
CA GLY A 38 15.53 6.05 8.44
C GLY A 38 15.53 7.51 7.97
N MET A 39 16.06 8.47 8.75
CA MET A 39 16.17 9.87 8.30
C MET A 39 17.05 10.00 7.06
N ASP A 40 18.20 9.32 7.06
CA ASP A 40 19.11 9.28 5.92
C ASP A 40 18.43 8.72 4.66
N GLY A 41 17.56 7.71 4.83
CA GLY A 41 16.78 7.15 3.75
C GLY A 41 15.85 8.21 3.14
N VAL A 42 15.06 8.89 3.98
CA VAL A 42 14.15 9.95 3.53
C VAL A 42 14.89 11.09 2.84
N LYS A 43 15.98 11.59 3.44
CA LYS A 43 16.78 12.69 2.88
C LYS A 43 17.44 12.32 1.54
N ARG A 44 18.01 11.13 1.44
CA ARG A 44 18.66 10.68 0.19
C ARG A 44 17.62 10.41 -0.91
N THR A 45 16.47 9.83 -0.58
CA THR A 45 15.38 9.70 -1.54
C THR A 45 14.91 11.05 -2.03
N PHE A 46 14.75 12.04 -1.15
CA PHE A 46 14.40 13.41 -1.54
C PHE A 46 15.45 14.02 -2.48
N SER A 47 16.74 13.81 -2.21
CA SER A 47 17.83 14.27 -3.08
C SER A 47 17.80 13.61 -4.46
N ILE A 48 17.40 12.34 -4.56
CA ILE A 48 17.26 11.65 -5.86
C ILE A 48 16.05 12.17 -6.63
N LEU A 49 14.91 12.33 -5.95
CA LEU A 49 13.67 12.83 -6.55
C LEU A 49 13.81 14.25 -7.10
N THR A 50 14.71 15.07 -6.52
CA THR A 50 15.01 16.44 -6.96
C THR A 50 16.28 16.53 -7.82
N GLY A 51 16.89 15.38 -8.11
CA GLY A 51 18.08 15.26 -8.96
C GLY A 51 17.75 15.40 -10.45
N LYS A 52 18.74 15.11 -11.29
CA LYS A 52 18.57 15.14 -12.77
C LYS A 52 18.07 13.81 -13.33
N GLU A 53 18.13 12.77 -12.51
CA GLU A 53 17.82 11.39 -12.85
C GLU A 53 16.31 11.12 -12.88
N VAL A 54 15.52 11.96 -12.21
CA VAL A 54 14.07 11.83 -12.08
C VAL A 54 13.40 13.04 -12.73
N ARG A 55 12.46 12.79 -13.63
CA ARG A 55 11.62 13.80 -14.27
C ARG A 55 10.27 13.86 -13.59
N ASP A 56 9.59 14.99 -13.76
CA ASP A 56 8.29 15.27 -13.13
C ASP A 56 7.19 14.25 -13.45
N ASP A 57 7.21 13.71 -14.67
CA ASP A 57 6.27 12.70 -15.18
C ASP A 57 6.64 11.27 -14.81
N ASP A 58 7.84 11.04 -14.26
CA ASP A 58 8.31 9.71 -13.92
C ASP A 58 7.50 9.12 -12.76
N LEU A 59 7.16 7.85 -12.89
CA LEU A 59 6.55 7.07 -11.83
C LEU A 59 7.64 6.39 -11.01
N VAL A 60 7.66 6.65 -9.71
CA VAL A 60 8.68 6.14 -8.80
C VAL A 60 8.04 5.21 -7.79
N MET A 61 8.62 4.02 -7.65
CA MET A 61 8.28 3.04 -6.62
C MET A 61 9.45 2.94 -5.65
N VAL A 62 9.18 3.18 -4.37
CA VAL A 62 10.14 3.05 -3.30
C VAL A 62 9.88 1.72 -2.59
N VAL A 63 10.94 0.93 -2.44
CA VAL A 63 10.87 -0.40 -1.82
C VAL A 63 11.96 -0.57 -0.78
N SER A 64 11.67 -1.40 0.23
CA SER A 64 12.66 -1.84 1.20
C SER A 64 13.53 -2.98 0.64
N GLU A 65 14.70 -3.18 1.25
CA GLU A 65 15.73 -4.15 0.80
C GLU A 65 15.38 -5.63 1.03
N ASP A 66 14.26 -5.89 1.68
CA ASP A 66 13.71 -7.19 2.06
C ASP A 66 12.41 -7.49 1.28
N THR A 67 12.21 -6.81 0.16
CA THR A 67 11.03 -6.97 -0.69
C THR A 67 11.22 -8.10 -1.70
N ILE A 68 10.24 -8.98 -1.88
CA ILE A 68 10.18 -9.96 -2.97
C ILE A 68 9.07 -9.57 -3.92
N PHE A 69 9.41 -9.38 -5.19
CA PHE A 69 8.43 -9.20 -6.24
C PHE A 69 7.87 -10.55 -6.66
N GLN A 70 6.55 -10.65 -6.72
CA GLN A 70 5.82 -11.85 -7.14
C GLN A 70 5.23 -11.69 -8.55
N LEU A 71 4.82 -10.46 -8.92
CA LEU A 71 4.14 -10.19 -10.18
C LEU A 71 4.90 -9.18 -11.06
N PRO A 72 4.76 -9.26 -12.40
CA PRO A 72 5.44 -8.36 -13.34
C PRO A 72 5.11 -6.89 -13.13
N ALA A 73 6.05 -6.01 -13.50
CA ALA A 73 5.90 -4.56 -13.39
C ALA A 73 4.64 -4.03 -14.11
N THR A 74 4.26 -4.63 -15.25
CA THR A 74 3.05 -4.26 -16.01
C THR A 74 1.76 -4.46 -15.20
N ILE A 75 1.68 -5.51 -14.39
CA ILE A 75 0.55 -5.77 -13.49
C ILE A 75 0.52 -4.74 -12.37
N THR A 76 1.67 -4.43 -11.77
CA THR A 76 1.80 -3.40 -10.74
C THR A 76 1.33 -2.03 -11.22
N LEU A 77 1.73 -1.64 -12.44
CA LEU A 77 1.28 -0.39 -13.06
C LEU A 77 -0.23 -0.37 -13.30
N SER A 78 -0.76 -1.44 -13.89
CA SER A 78 -2.21 -1.55 -14.14
C SER A 78 -3.00 -1.42 -12.85
N ARG A 79 -2.59 -2.14 -11.79
CA ARG A 79 -3.23 -2.08 -10.49
C ARG A 79 -3.13 -0.70 -9.86
N PHE A 80 -1.96 -0.08 -9.87
CA PHE A 80 -1.76 1.29 -9.36
C PHE A 80 -2.76 2.28 -9.98
N PHE A 81 -2.84 2.34 -11.31
CA PHE A 81 -3.75 3.26 -11.98
C PHE A 81 -5.22 2.91 -11.75
N SER A 82 -5.57 1.62 -11.71
CA SER A 82 -6.95 1.19 -11.42
C SER A 82 -7.39 1.56 -10.00
N THR A 83 -6.50 1.42 -9.01
CA THR A 83 -6.72 1.81 -7.62
C THR A 83 -6.86 3.32 -7.50
N LEU A 84 -5.98 4.11 -8.12
CA LEU A 84 -6.15 5.57 -8.13
C LEU A 84 -7.49 6.00 -8.74
N HIS A 85 -7.93 5.35 -9.81
CA HIS A 85 -9.20 5.67 -10.46
C HIS A 85 -10.42 5.34 -9.58
N SER A 86 -10.45 4.14 -8.99
CA SER A 86 -11.54 3.72 -8.10
C SER A 86 -11.59 4.60 -6.84
N THR A 87 -10.45 4.87 -6.23
CA THR A 87 -10.33 5.78 -5.09
C THR A 87 -10.75 7.21 -5.44
N SER A 88 -10.39 7.71 -6.62
CA SER A 88 -10.81 9.06 -7.05
C SER A 88 -12.32 9.15 -7.10
N THR A 89 -13.01 8.10 -7.55
CA THR A 89 -14.47 8.05 -7.56
C THR A 89 -15.04 8.10 -6.14
N THR A 90 -14.49 7.30 -5.22
CA THR A 90 -14.89 7.30 -3.81
C THR A 90 -14.69 8.67 -3.15
N LEU A 91 -13.52 9.28 -3.33
CA LEU A 91 -13.22 10.61 -2.80
C LEU A 91 -14.17 11.68 -3.38
N LEU A 92 -14.54 11.56 -4.66
CA LEU A 92 -15.47 12.48 -5.29
C LEU A 92 -16.87 12.34 -4.69
N THR A 93 -17.31 11.11 -4.41
CA THR A 93 -18.62 10.87 -3.77
C THR A 93 -18.66 11.35 -2.33
N THR A 94 -17.57 11.17 -1.57
CA THR A 94 -17.50 11.51 -0.15
C THR A 94 -17.31 13.00 0.08
N TYR A 95 -16.38 13.63 -0.65
CA TYR A 95 -15.93 15.00 -0.39
C TYR A 95 -16.41 16.01 -1.45
N GLY A 96 -16.88 15.54 -2.59
CA GLY A 96 -17.36 16.40 -3.66
C GLY A 96 -16.26 17.18 -4.38
N ARG A 97 -16.68 18.28 -4.98
CA ARG A 97 -15.83 19.19 -5.76
C ARG A 97 -15.63 20.50 -5.03
N VAL A 98 -14.57 21.21 -5.37
CA VAL A 98 -14.26 22.52 -4.78
C VAL A 98 -15.45 23.49 -5.00
N PRO A 99 -15.99 24.13 -3.94
CA PRO A 99 -17.03 25.13 -4.09
C PRO A 99 -16.46 26.37 -4.79
N ASN A 100 -17.33 27.09 -5.52
CA ASN A 100 -16.92 28.34 -6.16
C ASN A 100 -16.93 29.44 -5.08
N ILE A 101 -15.77 29.71 -4.48
CA ILE A 101 -15.67 30.66 -3.35
C ILE A 101 -15.43 32.09 -3.84
N ASN A 102 -14.80 32.27 -5.01
CA ASN A 102 -14.25 33.57 -5.41
C ASN A 102 -14.85 34.17 -6.67
N ASP A 103 -15.83 33.54 -7.31
CA ASP A 103 -16.28 34.03 -8.60
C ASP A 103 -17.79 33.94 -8.80
N SER A 104 -18.47 35.03 -8.39
CA SER A 104 -19.85 35.35 -8.74
C SER A 104 -20.08 35.45 -10.26
N THR A 105 -19.03 35.42 -11.08
CA THR A 105 -19.07 35.44 -12.56
C THR A 105 -18.63 34.12 -13.22
N SER A 106 -18.12 33.15 -12.46
CA SER A 106 -17.76 31.83 -13.00
C SER A 106 -19.00 30.96 -13.13
N ASN A 107 -19.53 30.92 -14.35
CA ASN A 107 -20.53 29.96 -14.82
C ASN A 107 -19.98 28.53 -14.97
N THR A 108 -18.85 28.18 -14.32
CA THR A 108 -18.32 26.81 -14.40
C THR A 108 -19.35 25.83 -13.82
N PRO A 109 -19.91 24.93 -14.66
CA PRO A 109 -20.85 23.92 -14.21
C PRO A 109 -20.20 23.10 -13.09
N LYS A 110 -21.00 22.70 -12.08
CA LYS A 110 -20.50 21.88 -10.97
C LYS A 110 -19.75 20.63 -11.45
N THR A 111 -20.13 20.06 -12.60
CA THR A 111 -19.50 18.89 -13.21
C THR A 111 -18.09 19.12 -13.72
N GLN A 112 -17.74 20.36 -14.09
CA GLN A 112 -16.42 20.74 -14.60
C GLN A 112 -15.47 21.25 -13.52
N ARG A 113 -15.93 21.36 -12.27
CA ARG A 113 -15.07 21.80 -11.16
C ARG A 113 -14.09 20.70 -10.76
N PRO A 114 -12.87 21.06 -10.33
CA PRO A 114 -11.91 20.09 -9.83
C PRO A 114 -12.45 19.38 -8.59
N GLN A 115 -12.10 18.11 -8.47
CA GLN A 115 -12.36 17.33 -7.28
C GLN A 115 -11.62 17.94 -6.07
N ARG A 116 -12.22 17.84 -4.88
CA ARG A 116 -11.64 18.42 -3.67
C ARG A 116 -10.32 17.75 -3.27
N TYR A 117 -10.30 16.42 -3.27
CA TYR A 117 -9.13 15.60 -2.95
C TYR A 117 -8.86 14.62 -4.08
N THR A 118 -7.63 14.55 -4.54
CA THR A 118 -7.23 13.68 -5.67
C THR A 118 -6.19 12.68 -5.16
N PRO A 119 -6.39 11.37 -5.35
CA PRO A 119 -5.42 10.39 -4.93
C PRO A 119 -4.20 10.45 -5.86
N LYS A 120 -3.00 10.45 -5.28
CA LYS A 120 -1.74 10.65 -6.00
C LYS A 120 -0.68 9.60 -5.67
N LEU A 121 -0.70 9.11 -4.44
CA LEU A 121 0.30 8.22 -3.87
C LEU A 121 -0.41 7.02 -3.27
N LEU A 122 0.18 5.84 -3.44
CA LEU A 122 -0.32 4.61 -2.84
C LEU A 122 0.78 4.02 -1.95
N PHE A 123 0.49 3.85 -0.67
CA PHE A 123 1.35 3.23 0.34
C PHE A 123 0.82 1.85 0.69
N SER A 124 1.71 0.97 1.17
CA SER A 124 1.27 -0.25 1.85
C SER A 124 0.49 0.11 3.11
N ASP A 125 -0.35 -0.81 3.54
CA ASP A 125 -1.05 -0.74 4.82
C ASP A 125 -0.32 -1.55 5.90
N SER A 126 -0.67 -1.30 7.16
CA SER A 126 -0.16 -2.03 8.32
C SER A 126 -1.27 -2.21 9.37
N LYS A 127 -1.16 -3.28 10.16
CA LYS A 127 -2.08 -3.55 11.29
C LYS A 127 -1.68 -2.83 12.57
N SER A 128 -0.41 -2.46 12.70
CA SER A 128 0.13 -1.73 13.85
C SER A 128 0.41 -0.28 13.49
N CYS A 129 0.15 0.62 14.45
CA CYS A 129 0.57 2.02 14.37
C CYS A 129 1.87 2.15 15.17
N SER A 130 2.93 2.70 14.57
CA SER A 130 4.22 2.88 15.26
C SER A 130 4.25 4.08 16.21
N SER A 131 3.27 4.98 16.06
CA SER A 131 3.15 6.23 16.81
C SER A 131 2.39 6.06 18.14
N THR A 132 2.41 7.09 18.99
CA THR A 132 1.64 7.07 20.25
C THR A 132 0.13 7.00 19.94
N PRO A 133 -0.68 6.28 20.74
CA PRO A 133 -2.10 6.11 20.46
C PRO A 133 -2.88 7.43 20.30
N ASP A 134 -2.46 8.49 21.00
CA ASP A 134 -3.10 9.81 20.98
C ASP A 134 -2.61 10.73 19.84
N SER A 135 -1.64 10.27 19.03
CA SER A 135 -1.13 11.03 17.90
C SER A 135 -2.13 11.03 16.73
N PRO A 136 -2.10 12.07 15.87
CA PRO A 136 -2.95 12.08 14.68
C PRO A 136 -2.65 10.89 13.76
N ALA A 137 -1.41 10.40 13.76
CA ALA A 137 -0.96 9.21 13.04
C ALA A 137 -1.80 7.94 13.30
N CYS A 138 -2.33 7.79 14.53
CA CYS A 138 -3.17 6.64 14.88
C CYS A 138 -4.66 7.01 15.00
N LEU A 139 -4.98 8.18 15.56
CA LEU A 139 -6.38 8.58 15.85
C LEU A 139 -7.17 9.00 14.62
N SER A 140 -6.51 9.65 13.66
CA SER A 140 -7.20 10.30 12.54
C SER A 140 -7.37 9.38 11.33
N VAL A 141 -6.83 8.17 11.41
CA VAL A 141 -6.84 7.18 10.34
C VAL A 141 -8.24 6.58 10.19
N PRO A 142 -8.82 6.57 8.97
CA PRO A 142 -10.15 6.01 8.76
C PRO A 142 -10.16 4.49 8.95
N GLU A 143 -11.32 3.98 9.35
CA GLU A 143 -11.59 2.54 9.34
C GLU A 143 -11.35 1.93 7.95
N SER A 144 -10.80 0.72 7.94
CA SER A 144 -10.58 -0.01 6.69
C SER A 144 -11.91 -0.28 5.97
N PRO A 145 -11.97 -0.11 4.64
CA PRO A 145 -13.17 -0.39 3.86
C PRO A 145 -13.48 -1.90 3.74
N LEU A 146 -12.56 -2.77 4.18
CA LEU A 146 -12.79 -4.21 4.16
C LEU A 146 -13.88 -4.62 5.17
N PRO A 147 -14.72 -5.64 4.87
CA PRO A 147 -15.78 -6.07 5.76
C PRO A 147 -15.28 -6.50 7.16
N LYS A 148 -15.90 -5.95 8.22
CA LYS A 148 -15.55 -6.22 9.64
C LYS A 148 -15.65 -7.70 10.07
N HIS A 149 -16.39 -8.53 9.33
CA HIS A 149 -16.54 -9.96 9.63
C HIS A 149 -15.39 -10.84 9.15
N ILE A 150 -14.38 -10.25 8.50
CA ILE A 150 -13.22 -10.99 8.00
C ILE A 150 -12.10 -11.08 9.04
N SER A 151 -12.26 -10.46 10.21
CA SER A 151 -11.40 -10.70 11.38
C SER A 151 -11.29 -12.20 11.67
N SER A 152 -10.07 -12.66 11.94
CA SER A 152 -9.76 -14.03 12.34
C SER A 152 -10.73 -14.51 13.42
N PRO A 153 -11.38 -15.68 13.28
CA PRO A 153 -12.27 -16.18 14.33
C PRO A 153 -11.48 -16.39 15.62
N LYS A 154 -11.95 -15.78 16.71
CA LYS A 154 -11.40 -15.95 18.06
C LYS A 154 -11.27 -17.46 18.34
N THR A 155 -10.03 -17.92 18.55
CA THR A 155 -9.80 -19.30 18.96
C THR A 155 -10.36 -19.47 20.37
N ASN A 156 -11.33 -20.36 20.55
CA ASN A 156 -11.87 -20.70 21.86
C ASN A 156 -10.76 -21.16 22.81
N GLY A 157 -10.63 -20.51 23.98
CA GLY A 157 -10.11 -21.17 25.18
C GLY A 157 -8.68 -20.85 25.64
N GLY A 158 -8.13 -19.66 25.35
CA GLY A 158 -6.89 -19.20 25.99
C GLY A 158 -6.77 -17.67 25.92
N ASN A 159 -6.45 -17.02 27.03
CA ASN A 159 -6.37 -15.55 27.18
C ASN A 159 -5.19 -14.90 26.41
N ASP A 160 -4.61 -15.57 25.41
CA ASP A 160 -3.36 -15.16 24.74
C ASP A 160 -3.50 -14.83 23.25
N ALA A 161 -4.72 -14.78 22.69
CA ALA A 161 -4.91 -14.19 21.37
C ALA A 161 -4.83 -12.67 21.50
N SER A 162 -3.67 -12.09 21.16
CA SER A 162 -3.49 -10.64 21.17
C SER A 162 -4.53 -9.99 20.25
N GLU A 163 -5.10 -8.87 20.69
CA GLU A 163 -6.14 -8.11 19.98
C GLU A 163 -5.76 -7.81 18.51
N SER A 164 -4.45 -7.76 18.22
CA SER A 164 -3.81 -7.63 16.90
C SER A 164 -4.26 -8.66 15.85
N ASP A 165 -4.57 -9.91 16.24
CA ASP A 165 -4.89 -10.99 15.29
C ASP A 165 -6.23 -10.78 14.56
N SER A 166 -7.04 -9.83 15.03
CA SER A 166 -8.39 -9.55 14.54
C SER A 166 -8.54 -8.18 13.87
N VAL A 167 -7.49 -7.36 13.85
CA VAL A 167 -7.56 -5.98 13.34
C VAL A 167 -7.29 -5.98 11.84
N THR A 168 -8.25 -5.48 11.08
CA THR A 168 -8.07 -5.18 9.66
C THR A 168 -6.99 -4.11 9.49
N PRO A 169 -6.02 -4.28 8.58
CA PRO A 169 -4.97 -3.28 8.38
C PRO A 169 -5.60 -1.93 8.01
N ARG A 170 -5.13 -0.88 8.69
CA ARG A 170 -5.63 0.48 8.48
C ARG A 170 -4.57 1.57 8.58
N TYR A 171 -3.45 1.30 9.22
CA TYR A 171 -2.37 2.26 9.39
C TYR A 171 -1.46 2.28 8.17
N LEU A 172 -0.66 3.32 8.03
CA LEU A 172 0.27 3.46 6.91
C LEU A 172 1.51 2.59 7.13
N GLY A 173 1.87 1.78 6.13
CA GLY A 173 3.17 1.13 6.03
C GLY A 173 4.14 1.97 5.19
N ALA A 174 5.27 2.36 5.76
CA ALA A 174 6.23 3.27 5.10
C ALA A 174 7.27 2.56 4.21
N SER A 175 7.19 1.24 4.09
CA SER A 175 8.24 0.44 3.45
C SER A 175 8.04 0.22 1.95
N LEU A 176 6.80 0.31 1.47
CA LEU A 176 6.43 0.14 0.08
C LEU A 176 5.46 1.25 -0.33
N HIS A 177 5.82 2.02 -1.34
CA HIS A 177 4.91 3.02 -1.90
C HIS A 177 5.27 3.40 -3.33
N ILE A 178 4.28 3.90 -4.06
CA ILE A 178 4.41 4.28 -5.46
C ILE A 178 3.66 5.59 -5.74
N GLY A 179 4.23 6.42 -6.61
CA GLY A 179 3.66 7.70 -6.98
C GLY A 179 4.46 8.42 -8.05
N ARG A 180 3.86 9.43 -8.68
CA ARG A 180 4.60 10.30 -9.61
C ARG A 180 5.60 11.15 -8.84
N ALA A 181 6.74 11.45 -9.46
CA ALA A 181 7.78 12.29 -8.86
C ALA A 181 7.22 13.64 -8.37
N THR A 182 6.40 14.30 -9.19
CA THR A 182 5.68 15.55 -8.86
C THR A 182 4.83 15.49 -7.59
N SER A 183 4.34 14.30 -7.21
CA SER A 183 3.58 14.08 -5.97
C SER A 183 4.47 13.67 -4.80
N LEU A 184 5.56 12.95 -5.07
CA LEU A 184 6.50 12.48 -4.05
C LEU A 184 7.41 13.60 -3.55
N ILE A 185 7.87 14.51 -4.42
CA ILE A 185 8.75 15.63 -4.06
C ILE A 185 8.20 16.46 -2.89
N PRO A 186 6.96 17.02 -2.94
CA PRO A 186 6.44 17.81 -1.82
C PRO A 186 6.27 16.97 -0.54
N LEU A 187 5.89 15.69 -0.66
CA LEU A 187 5.78 14.79 0.48
C LEU A 187 7.13 14.56 1.17
N TYR A 188 8.16 14.20 0.39
CA TYR A 188 9.50 13.93 0.89
C TYR A 188 10.21 15.18 1.40
N LYS A 189 9.92 16.35 0.81
CA LYS A 189 10.36 17.64 1.33
C LYS A 189 9.81 17.82 2.75
N ARG A 190 8.49 17.68 2.94
CA ARG A 190 7.85 17.83 4.24
C ARG A 190 8.35 16.80 5.25
N ALA A 191 8.50 15.53 4.85
CA ALA A 191 9.04 14.49 5.71
C ALA A 191 10.47 14.83 6.17
N THR A 192 11.30 15.37 5.27
CA THR A 192 12.66 15.82 5.60
C THR A 192 12.64 16.96 6.62
N GLU A 193 11.79 17.97 6.42
CA GLU A 193 11.62 19.10 7.36
C GLU A 193 11.22 18.62 8.76
N ILE A 194 10.28 17.67 8.86
CA ILE A 194 9.84 17.11 10.15
C ILE A 194 10.99 16.37 10.86
N LEU A 195 11.77 15.59 10.12
CA LEU A 195 12.87 14.78 10.67
C LEU A 195 14.12 15.60 11.06
N GLU A 196 14.23 16.85 10.60
CA GLU A 196 15.31 17.74 11.02
C GLU A 196 15.25 18.07 12.52
N PHE A 197 14.05 18.07 13.10
CA PHE A 197 13.82 18.27 14.52
C PHE A 197 14.27 17.05 15.34
N LYS A 198 15.21 17.27 16.27
CA LYS A 198 15.91 16.23 17.06
C LYS A 198 14.99 15.26 17.80
N ASP A 199 13.84 15.73 18.28
CA ASP A 199 12.92 14.91 19.09
C ASP A 199 12.05 13.98 18.23
N ILE A 200 11.78 14.36 16.98
CA ILE A 200 10.97 13.56 16.04
C ILE A 200 11.86 12.64 15.19
N GLY A 201 13.07 13.08 14.85
CA GLY A 201 14.02 12.29 14.06
C GLY A 201 14.38 10.93 14.67
N LYS A 202 14.15 10.72 15.97
CA LYS A 202 14.36 9.45 16.67
C LYS A 202 13.29 8.39 16.37
N SER A 203 12.09 8.81 15.96
CA SER A 203 10.96 7.92 15.66
C SER A 203 11.01 7.35 14.23
N GLY A 204 11.87 7.89 13.37
CA GLY A 204 12.25 7.32 12.08
C GLY A 204 11.26 7.49 10.92
N LYS A 205 11.47 6.73 9.84
CA LYS A 205 10.71 6.86 8.59
C LYS A 205 9.24 6.45 8.75
N GLU A 206 8.96 5.41 9.54
CA GLU A 206 7.60 4.93 9.81
C GLU A 206 6.76 6.04 10.45
N TYR A 207 7.26 6.62 11.55
CA TYR A 207 6.58 7.68 12.27
C TYR A 207 6.26 8.89 11.39
N VAL A 208 7.22 9.39 10.60
CA VAL A 208 7.00 10.63 9.84
C VAL A 208 5.94 10.47 8.75
N PHE A 209 5.89 9.32 8.06
CA PHE A 209 4.88 9.09 7.04
C PHE A 209 3.50 8.79 7.65
N GLU A 210 3.45 8.04 8.76
CA GLU A 210 2.21 7.85 9.53
C GLU A 210 1.64 9.19 10.02
N GLN A 211 2.50 10.07 10.55
CA GLN A 211 2.12 11.41 10.99
C GLN A 211 1.56 12.25 9.84
N LEU A 212 2.23 12.27 8.69
CA LEU A 212 1.77 13.02 7.51
C LEU A 212 0.42 12.50 6.99
N PHE A 213 0.22 11.19 7.00
CA PHE A 213 -1.06 10.59 6.63
C PHE A 213 -2.16 10.90 7.64
N GLY A 214 -1.87 10.79 8.93
CA GLY A 214 -2.81 11.15 10.00
C GLY A 214 -3.24 12.61 9.94
N GLU A 215 -2.31 13.54 9.70
CA GLU A 215 -2.63 14.97 9.50
C GLU A 215 -3.54 15.21 8.29
N GLN A 216 -3.30 14.51 7.18
CA GLN A 216 -4.15 14.58 6.00
C GLN A 216 -5.57 14.09 6.30
N GLU A 217 -5.71 12.91 6.90
CA GLU A 217 -7.03 12.34 7.21
C GLU A 217 -7.77 13.14 8.29
N TYR A 218 -7.04 13.72 9.24
CA TYR A 218 -7.61 14.67 10.20
C TYR A 218 -8.23 15.87 9.48
N ALA A 219 -7.49 16.52 8.57
CA ALA A 219 -8.00 17.64 7.80
C ALA A 219 -9.23 17.26 6.94
N ARG A 220 -9.25 16.04 6.39
CA ARG A 220 -10.41 15.51 5.66
C ARG A 220 -11.62 15.29 6.57
N SER A 221 -11.43 14.76 7.77
CA SER A 221 -12.51 14.55 8.74
C SER A 221 -13.14 15.85 9.24
N LEU A 222 -12.31 16.87 9.54
CA LEU A 222 -12.79 18.21 9.92
C LEU A 222 -13.68 18.81 8.83
N PHE A 223 -13.31 18.66 7.56
CA PHE A 223 -14.14 19.13 6.45
C PHE A 223 -15.52 18.44 6.41
N LEU A 224 -15.58 17.13 6.65
CA LEU A 224 -16.85 16.41 6.69
C LEU A 224 -17.72 16.86 7.87
N GLU A 225 -17.12 17.15 9.01
CA GLU A 225 -17.83 17.70 10.16
C GLU A 225 -18.41 19.08 9.87
N GLU A 226 -17.61 19.99 9.29
CA GLU A 226 -18.08 21.32 8.87
C GLU A 226 -19.24 21.22 7.86
N GLU A 227 -19.12 20.35 6.87
CA GLU A 227 -20.18 20.13 5.88
C GLU A 227 -21.43 19.50 6.51
N ARG A 228 -21.29 18.60 7.48
CA ARG A 228 -22.41 18.03 8.24
C ARG A 228 -23.09 19.10 9.10
N ALA A 229 -22.33 19.97 9.74
CA ALA A 229 -22.84 21.08 10.55
C ALA A 229 -23.60 22.12 9.70
N ARG A 230 -23.21 22.31 8.43
CA ARG A 230 -23.92 23.18 7.47
C ARG A 230 -25.20 22.55 6.90
N ARG A 231 -25.37 21.23 6.98
CA ARG A 231 -26.53 20.53 6.42
C ARG A 231 -27.74 20.63 7.37
N PRO A 232 -28.97 20.79 6.82
CA PRO A 232 -30.19 20.70 7.63
C PRO A 232 -30.28 19.36 8.36
N ALA A 233 -30.69 19.38 9.63
CA ALA A 233 -30.74 18.20 10.51
C ALA A 233 -31.50 17.01 9.91
N TRP A 234 -32.58 17.26 9.14
CA TRP A 234 -33.35 16.21 8.49
C TRP A 234 -32.57 15.44 7.41
N ARG A 235 -31.63 16.08 6.72
CA ARG A 235 -30.76 15.41 5.72
C ARG A 235 -29.72 14.53 6.38
N ASN A 236 -29.18 14.98 7.51
CA ASN A 236 -28.24 14.19 8.31
C ASN A 236 -28.96 12.96 8.89
N TRP A 237 -30.16 13.16 9.45
CA TRP A 237 -31.02 12.08 9.94
C TRP A 237 -31.36 11.05 8.85
N LEU A 238 -31.75 11.49 7.63
CA LEU A 238 -31.98 10.56 6.52
C LEU A 238 -30.70 9.81 6.12
N ALA A 239 -29.56 10.50 6.03
CA ALA A 239 -28.30 9.87 5.69
C ALA A 239 -27.90 8.79 6.71
N ASP A 240 -28.07 9.06 8.01
CA ASP A 240 -27.74 8.12 9.09
C ASP A 240 -28.69 6.89 9.11
N ILE A 241 -29.93 7.05 8.61
CA ILE A 241 -30.91 5.94 8.47
C ILE A 241 -30.61 5.06 7.24
N PHE A 242 -30.32 5.68 6.10
CA PHE A 242 -30.14 4.94 4.83
C PHE A 242 -28.72 4.40 4.64
N PHE A 243 -27.70 5.05 5.20
CA PHE A 243 -26.33 4.59 5.19
C PHE A 243 -25.96 4.15 6.61
N SER A 244 -26.22 2.87 6.90
CA SER A 244 -25.96 2.26 8.20
C SER A 244 -24.53 2.54 8.71
N LYS A 245 -24.43 3.28 9.82
CA LYS A 245 -23.26 3.43 10.71
C LYS A 245 -21.89 3.17 10.06
N GLN A 246 -21.43 4.09 9.21
CA GLN A 246 -19.99 4.40 9.22
C GLN A 246 -19.78 5.19 10.51
N SER A 247 -19.19 4.53 11.52
CA SER A 247 -19.16 4.94 12.92
C SER A 247 -18.86 6.44 13.07
N SER A 248 -19.88 7.17 13.50
CA SER A 248 -19.78 8.51 14.06
C SER A 248 -19.09 8.41 15.41
N GLU A 249 -17.79 8.16 15.44
CA GLU A 249 -17.01 8.54 16.60
C GLU A 249 -16.73 10.05 16.47
N SER A 250 -16.99 10.77 17.55
CA SER A 250 -16.59 12.16 17.70
C SER A 250 -15.14 12.31 17.28
N ILE A 251 -14.83 13.27 16.40
CA ILE A 251 -13.45 13.57 16.01
C ILE A 251 -12.66 13.84 17.29
N VAL A 252 -11.84 12.87 17.69
CA VAL A 252 -10.89 13.07 18.79
C VAL A 252 -9.89 14.10 18.26
N LYS A 253 -9.79 15.26 18.90
CA LYS A 253 -8.76 16.24 18.55
C LYS A 253 -7.42 15.64 18.97
N PRO A 254 -6.56 15.23 18.01
CA PRO A 254 -5.28 14.66 18.37
C PRO A 254 -4.38 15.76 18.95
N ASP A 255 -3.46 15.38 19.83
CA ASP A 255 -2.45 16.31 20.32
C ASP A 255 -1.37 16.49 19.25
N PHE A 256 -1.38 17.64 18.59
CA PHE A 256 -0.35 18.00 17.64
C PHE A 256 0.91 18.43 18.40
N THR A 257 1.99 17.65 18.29
CA THR A 257 3.27 17.92 18.96
C THR A 257 3.84 19.30 18.57
N ALA A 258 4.76 19.82 19.40
CA ALA A 258 5.30 21.19 19.38
C ALA A 258 5.82 21.70 18.02
N SER A 259 6.11 20.82 17.04
CA SER A 259 6.46 21.20 15.66
C SER A 259 5.31 21.86 14.88
N GLN A 260 4.08 21.81 15.40
CA GLN A 260 2.92 22.55 14.87
C GLN A 260 2.59 23.84 15.65
N LYS A 261 3.23 24.08 16.80
CA LYS A 261 3.03 25.33 17.58
C LYS A 261 3.92 26.48 17.11
N GLN A 262 4.72 26.30 16.06
CA GLN A 262 5.36 27.44 15.42
C GLN A 262 4.32 28.23 14.63
N GLU A 263 3.90 29.32 15.27
CA GLU A 263 3.54 30.60 14.67
C GLU A 263 4.21 30.79 13.30
N GLY A 264 3.41 30.69 12.25
CA GLY A 264 3.68 31.27 10.95
C GLY A 264 2.51 32.19 10.64
N ASN A 265 2.80 33.47 10.43
CA ASN A 265 1.89 34.53 9.96
C ASN A 265 0.71 34.02 9.11
N GLU A 266 -0.44 34.72 9.20
CA GLU A 266 -1.71 34.60 8.47
C GLU A 266 -1.68 34.34 6.93
N GLY A 267 -0.56 34.00 6.31
CA GLY A 267 -0.39 33.77 4.88
C GLY A 267 0.16 32.41 4.43
N GLN A 268 0.61 31.50 5.32
CA GLN A 268 1.10 30.17 4.90
C GLN A 268 0.32 29.04 5.56
N LYS A 269 -0.85 28.73 4.99
CA LYS A 269 -1.57 27.50 5.30
C LYS A 269 -0.72 26.32 4.82
N GLN A 270 -0.15 25.57 5.77
CA GLN A 270 0.67 24.39 5.50
C GLN A 270 -0.15 23.36 4.70
N GLU A 271 0.38 22.85 3.59
CA GLU A 271 -0.31 21.85 2.77
C GLU A 271 -0.35 20.53 3.54
N SER A 272 -1.53 20.21 4.09
CA SER A 272 -1.78 18.92 4.76
C SER A 272 -2.30 17.84 3.81
N GLU A 273 -2.46 18.14 2.51
CA GLU A 273 -3.07 17.23 1.52
C GLU A 273 -2.04 16.82 0.45
N PHE A 274 -1.53 15.60 0.59
CA PHE A 274 -0.55 15.01 -0.33
C PHE A 274 -1.17 14.01 -1.32
N GLY A 275 -2.45 13.70 -1.19
CA GLY A 275 -3.12 12.66 -1.96
C GLY A 275 -2.65 11.25 -1.58
N ILE A 276 -2.25 11.04 -0.32
CA ILE A 276 -1.85 9.72 0.21
C ILE A 276 -3.08 8.82 0.29
N MET A 277 -2.93 7.57 -0.16
CA MET A 277 -3.88 6.48 -0.03
C MET A 277 -3.18 5.21 0.42
N LEU A 278 -3.92 4.29 1.06
CA LEU A 278 -3.42 2.98 1.43
C LEU A 278 -3.97 1.89 0.51
N ASP A 279 -3.16 0.87 0.22
CA ASP A 279 -3.56 -0.33 -0.52
C ASP A 279 -4.30 -1.32 0.39
N TYR A 280 -5.49 -0.94 0.87
CA TYR A 280 -6.29 -1.75 1.81
C TYR A 280 -6.64 -3.16 1.30
N SER A 281 -6.65 -3.39 -0.01
CA SER A 281 -6.91 -4.72 -0.59
C SER A 281 -5.64 -5.57 -0.75
N SER A 282 -4.48 -5.07 -0.31
CA SER A 282 -3.17 -5.68 -0.48
C SER A 282 -2.93 -6.18 -1.91
N SER A 283 -3.33 -5.35 -2.88
CA SER A 283 -3.36 -5.72 -4.29
C SER A 283 -2.02 -5.47 -4.98
N LEU A 284 -1.28 -4.46 -4.55
CA LEU A 284 0.08 -4.17 -4.93
C LEU A 284 1.04 -4.62 -3.84
N PHE A 285 0.79 -4.20 -2.61
CA PHE A 285 1.73 -4.33 -1.51
C PHE A 285 1.16 -5.16 -0.38
N GLN A 286 2.00 -6.00 0.20
CA GLN A 286 1.71 -6.69 1.44
C GLN A 286 2.91 -6.54 2.36
N ASP A 287 2.72 -5.81 3.46
CA ASP A 287 3.69 -5.73 4.55
C ASP A 287 3.44 -6.89 5.51
N LEU A 288 4.37 -7.84 5.60
CA LEU A 288 4.21 -9.06 6.40
C LEU A 288 4.28 -8.82 7.91
N ARG A 289 4.71 -7.63 8.35
CA ARG A 289 4.70 -7.28 9.76
C ARG A 289 3.27 -7.35 10.29
N ASP A 290 3.04 -8.23 11.26
CA ASP A 290 1.74 -8.53 11.86
C ASP A 290 0.67 -9.11 10.89
N SER A 291 1.00 -9.35 9.61
CA SER A 291 0.06 -9.85 8.60
C SER A 291 0.49 -11.17 7.94
N ALA A 292 1.63 -11.75 8.34
CA ALA A 292 2.12 -13.01 7.76
C ALA A 292 1.11 -14.16 7.79
N GLN A 293 0.24 -14.19 8.81
CA GLN A 293 -0.82 -15.19 8.96
C GLN A 293 -2.02 -14.99 8.01
N ASP A 294 -2.12 -13.83 7.35
CA ASP A 294 -3.17 -13.51 6.39
C ASP A 294 -2.86 -14.07 4.99
N LEU A 295 -1.66 -14.62 4.79
CA LEU A 295 -1.19 -15.13 3.52
C LEU A 295 -1.14 -16.66 3.45
N GLN A 296 -1.47 -17.19 2.28
CA GLN A 296 -1.29 -18.60 1.96
C GLN A 296 -0.84 -18.76 0.50
N PHE A 297 -0.02 -19.76 0.21
CA PHE A 297 0.24 -20.18 -1.17
C PHE A 297 -1.02 -20.84 -1.73
N VAL A 298 -1.49 -20.35 -2.88
CA VAL A 298 -2.69 -20.82 -3.54
C VAL A 298 -2.37 -21.13 -5.00
N THR A 299 -2.66 -22.36 -5.41
CA THR A 299 -2.72 -22.76 -6.82
C THR A 299 -4.18 -22.69 -7.26
N PHE A 300 -4.51 -21.76 -8.15
CA PHE A 300 -5.91 -21.46 -8.48
C PHE A 300 -6.55 -22.53 -9.39
N GLY A 301 -5.76 -23.23 -10.22
CA GLY A 301 -6.25 -24.35 -11.04
C GLY A 301 -6.81 -25.49 -10.19
N GLU A 302 -6.05 -25.95 -9.19
CA GLU A 302 -6.44 -27.02 -8.27
C GLU A 302 -7.68 -26.66 -7.42
N GLN A 303 -7.79 -25.39 -7.00
CA GLN A 303 -8.96 -24.89 -6.26
C GLN A 303 -10.24 -24.98 -7.09
N GLN A 304 -10.17 -24.63 -8.38
CA GLN A 304 -11.33 -24.70 -9.27
C GLN A 304 -11.78 -26.14 -9.52
N GLU A 305 -10.85 -27.10 -9.60
CA GLU A 305 -11.17 -28.52 -9.74
C GLU A 305 -11.72 -29.14 -8.44
N GLY A 306 -11.11 -28.83 -7.29
CA GLY A 306 -11.60 -29.27 -5.98
C GLY A 306 -13.03 -28.78 -5.70
N MET A 307 -13.35 -27.54 -6.09
CA MET A 307 -14.69 -26.97 -5.93
C MET A 307 -15.71 -27.56 -6.91
N LYS A 308 -15.30 -27.96 -8.12
CA LYS A 308 -16.15 -28.72 -9.07
C LYS A 308 -16.45 -30.14 -8.56
N ASN A 309 -15.51 -30.75 -7.83
CA ASN A 309 -15.59 -32.13 -7.35
C ASN A 309 -16.11 -32.27 -5.90
N GLY A 310 -16.51 -31.16 -5.25
CA GLY A 310 -17.03 -31.16 -3.88
C GLY A 310 -16.01 -31.53 -2.80
N ALA A 311 -14.72 -31.53 -3.13
CA ALA A 311 -13.65 -31.86 -2.20
C ALA A 311 -13.16 -30.59 -1.47
N PRO A 312 -12.99 -30.60 -0.14
CA PRO A 312 -12.35 -29.48 0.56
C PRO A 312 -10.92 -29.33 0.05
N SER A 313 -10.55 -28.11 -0.34
CA SER A 313 -9.22 -27.77 -0.83
C SER A 313 -8.16 -28.20 0.18
N ARG A 314 -7.33 -29.18 -0.21
CA ARG A 314 -6.28 -29.76 0.62
C ARG A 314 -4.95 -29.26 0.10
N ILE A 315 -4.51 -28.10 0.58
CA ILE A 315 -3.20 -27.53 0.29
C ILE A 315 -2.19 -28.16 1.25
N GLU A 316 -1.12 -28.78 0.74
CA GLU A 316 -0.10 -29.43 1.56
C GLU A 316 0.74 -28.40 2.34
N GLY A 317 0.73 -28.49 3.67
CA GLY A 317 1.62 -27.71 4.54
C GLY A 317 1.26 -27.84 6.03
N LYS A 318 2.25 -28.07 6.89
CA LYS A 318 2.09 -28.34 8.34
C LYS A 318 1.74 -27.10 9.20
N ALA A 319 1.33 -25.98 8.62
CA ALA A 319 0.85 -24.83 9.38
C ALA A 319 -0.65 -24.99 9.65
N LYS A 320 -1.14 -24.56 10.83
CA LYS A 320 -2.56 -24.59 11.21
C LYS A 320 -3.39 -23.92 10.10
N MET A 321 -3.95 -24.72 9.19
CA MET A 321 -4.63 -24.23 7.99
C MET A 321 -5.95 -23.57 8.37
N TRP A 322 -6.03 -22.26 8.14
CA TRP A 322 -7.30 -21.55 8.15
C TRP A 322 -8.18 -22.09 7.01
N LYS A 323 -9.40 -22.52 7.34
CA LYS A 323 -10.36 -22.91 6.31
C LYS A 323 -10.71 -21.67 5.50
N ILE A 324 -10.30 -21.65 4.23
CA ILE A 324 -10.71 -20.64 3.25
C ILE A 324 -12.24 -20.57 3.28
N LYS A 325 -12.78 -19.45 3.78
CA LYS A 325 -14.22 -19.31 4.00
C LYS A 325 -14.99 -19.01 2.72
N HIS A 326 -14.30 -18.58 1.66
CA HIS A 326 -14.89 -18.06 0.43
C HIS A 326 -14.16 -18.59 -0.82
N PRO A 327 -14.86 -18.84 -1.94
CA PRO A 327 -14.21 -19.29 -3.17
C PRO A 327 -13.18 -18.25 -3.64
N MET A 328 -11.92 -18.65 -3.76
CA MET A 328 -10.87 -17.81 -4.32
C MET A 328 -10.90 -17.90 -5.84
N ARG A 329 -10.73 -16.76 -6.51
CA ARG A 329 -10.66 -16.68 -7.97
C ARG A 329 -9.34 -16.04 -8.35
N LEU A 330 -8.74 -16.55 -9.43
CA LEU A 330 -7.58 -15.88 -10.00
C LEU A 330 -7.99 -14.46 -10.40
N PRO A 331 -7.22 -13.43 -9.98
CA PRO A 331 -7.47 -12.06 -10.41
C PRO A 331 -7.57 -11.94 -11.94
N ILE A 332 -8.54 -11.14 -12.42
CA ILE A 332 -8.87 -11.00 -13.85
C ILE A 332 -7.69 -10.46 -14.67
N ASP A 333 -6.82 -9.67 -14.06
CA ASP A 333 -5.63 -9.14 -14.70
C ASP A 333 -4.57 -10.24 -14.90
N LEU A 334 -4.45 -11.18 -13.96
CA LEU A 334 -3.57 -12.35 -14.11
C LEU A 334 -4.14 -13.37 -15.09
N SER A 335 -5.47 -13.53 -15.17
CA SER A 335 -6.07 -14.43 -16.17
C SER A 335 -5.87 -13.96 -17.61
N ASN A 336 -5.68 -12.65 -17.81
CA ASN A 336 -5.46 -12.03 -19.12
C ASN A 336 -3.98 -11.71 -19.39
N ALA A 337 -3.11 -11.90 -18.40
CA ALA A 337 -1.67 -11.65 -18.54
C ALA A 337 -1.00 -12.80 -19.30
N PRO A 338 0.12 -12.54 -20.00
CA PRO A 338 1.02 -13.61 -20.43
C PRO A 338 1.40 -14.48 -19.25
N GLY A 339 1.54 -15.80 -19.49
CA GLY A 339 1.96 -16.74 -18.45
C GLY A 339 3.29 -16.32 -17.79
N PRO A 340 3.56 -16.77 -16.55
CA PRO A 340 4.73 -16.38 -15.76
C PRO A 340 6.08 -16.61 -16.48
N PHE A 341 6.12 -17.52 -17.46
CA PHE A 341 7.34 -17.86 -18.21
C PHE A 341 7.32 -17.38 -19.68
N GLY A 342 6.26 -16.71 -20.12
CA GLY A 342 6.05 -16.35 -21.54
C GLY A 342 7.04 -15.32 -22.12
N GLY A 343 7.94 -14.76 -21.30
CA GLY A 343 9.04 -13.89 -21.73
C GLY A 343 10.39 -14.61 -21.88
N MET A 344 10.50 -15.90 -21.54
CA MET A 344 11.73 -16.67 -21.73
C MET A 344 11.77 -17.22 -23.16
N ASP A 345 12.38 -16.48 -24.09
CA ASP A 345 12.69 -17.02 -25.42
C ASP A 345 13.91 -17.94 -25.35
N VAL A 346 13.67 -19.18 -24.92
CA VAL A 346 14.69 -20.25 -24.84
C VAL A 346 15.18 -20.67 -26.23
N SER A 347 14.50 -20.24 -27.30
CA SER A 347 14.78 -20.65 -28.69
C SER A 347 16.09 -20.12 -29.26
N SER A 348 16.76 -19.19 -28.54
CA SER A 348 18.00 -18.55 -29.00
C SER A 348 19.29 -19.25 -28.57
N VAL A 349 19.22 -20.29 -27.73
CA VAL A 349 20.40 -21.10 -27.38
C VAL A 349 20.74 -22.02 -28.56
N LYS A 350 21.66 -21.59 -29.42
CA LYS A 350 22.25 -22.45 -30.44
C LYS A 350 22.90 -23.66 -29.76
N PRO A 351 22.51 -24.91 -30.10
CA PRO A 351 23.17 -26.09 -29.58
C PRO A 351 24.55 -26.19 -30.25
N GLY A 352 25.59 -25.76 -29.56
CA GLY A 352 26.94 -25.79 -30.11
C GLY A 352 28.02 -25.36 -29.12
N SER A 353 28.45 -26.28 -28.27
CA SER A 353 29.86 -26.64 -28.04
C SER A 353 30.06 -27.23 -26.64
N ASN A 354 30.17 -28.55 -26.58
CA ASN A 354 30.76 -29.40 -25.55
C ASN A 354 31.35 -28.71 -24.30
N SER A 355 30.63 -28.79 -23.19
CA SER A 355 31.20 -29.06 -21.86
C SER A 355 30.18 -29.86 -21.07
N ASN A 356 30.64 -30.91 -20.38
CA ASN A 356 29.89 -31.65 -19.38
C ASN A 356 29.64 -30.76 -18.15
N GLU A 357 28.84 -29.72 -18.30
CA GLU A 357 28.27 -28.98 -17.20
C GLU A 357 26.81 -29.37 -17.09
N ASP A 358 26.41 -29.83 -15.89
CA ASP A 358 25.02 -30.02 -15.51
C ASP A 358 24.28 -28.69 -15.70
N VAL A 359 23.68 -28.51 -16.87
CA VAL A 359 22.72 -27.43 -17.11
C VAL A 359 21.56 -27.66 -16.14
N PRO A 360 21.26 -26.73 -15.21
CA PRO A 360 20.10 -26.86 -14.34
C PRO A 360 18.84 -26.59 -15.18
N GLY A 361 18.40 -27.62 -15.91
CA GLY A 361 17.24 -27.58 -16.81
C GLY A 361 16.42 -28.87 -16.84
N LYS A 362 16.82 -29.89 -16.06
CA LYS A 362 16.02 -31.11 -15.88
C LYS A 362 14.86 -30.79 -14.92
N GLY A 363 13.78 -30.24 -15.48
CA GLY A 363 12.61 -29.76 -14.76
C GLY A 363 12.20 -28.33 -15.11
N MET A 364 12.57 -27.81 -16.29
CA MET A 364 12.08 -26.51 -16.76
C MET A 364 10.57 -26.46 -16.66
N ALA A 365 10.08 -25.43 -15.97
CA ALA A 365 8.66 -25.15 -15.82
C ALA A 365 8.00 -25.13 -17.21
N ASP A 366 6.79 -25.67 -17.27
CA ASP A 366 5.99 -25.69 -18.49
C ASP A 366 5.90 -24.26 -19.04
N THR A 367 6.47 -24.03 -20.23
CA THR A 367 6.51 -22.72 -20.86
C THR A 367 5.11 -22.22 -21.22
N ASP A 368 4.14 -23.15 -21.27
CA ASP A 368 2.73 -22.87 -21.51
C ASP A 368 1.93 -22.70 -20.21
N ALA A 369 2.58 -22.76 -19.04
CA ALA A 369 1.92 -22.57 -17.74
C ALA A 369 1.25 -21.21 -17.66
N SER A 370 0.01 -21.20 -17.17
CA SER A 370 -0.72 -19.99 -16.84
C SER A 370 -0.46 -19.55 -15.40
N TRP A 371 -0.89 -18.34 -15.05
CA TRP A 371 -0.87 -17.89 -13.65
C TRP A 371 -1.75 -18.73 -12.72
N ALA A 372 -2.68 -19.54 -13.25
CA ALA A 372 -3.51 -20.43 -12.44
C ALA A 372 -2.73 -21.67 -11.96
N ASP A 373 -1.67 -22.04 -12.67
CA ASP A 373 -0.93 -23.30 -12.50
C ASP A 373 0.26 -23.16 -11.54
N VAL A 374 0.63 -21.91 -11.21
CA VAL A 374 1.71 -21.61 -10.28
C VAL A 374 1.17 -21.26 -8.89
N PRO A 375 1.85 -21.69 -7.80
CA PRO A 375 1.46 -21.30 -6.46
C PRO A 375 1.77 -19.82 -6.23
N LEU A 376 0.74 -19.04 -5.89
CA LEU A 376 0.84 -17.62 -5.62
C LEU A 376 0.54 -17.33 -4.15
N LEU A 377 1.40 -16.56 -3.51
CA LEU A 377 1.15 -16.06 -2.17
C LEU A 377 -0.01 -15.06 -2.24
N THR A 378 -1.12 -15.43 -1.58
CA THR A 378 -2.41 -14.80 -1.69
C THR A 378 -2.91 -14.40 -0.30
N ASN A 379 -3.35 -13.16 -0.14
CA ASN A 379 -4.06 -12.69 1.03
C ASN A 379 -5.47 -13.27 1.05
N ILE A 380 -5.70 -14.19 1.99
CA ILE A 380 -6.95 -14.94 2.13
C ILE A 380 -7.99 -14.19 2.99
N MET A 381 -7.60 -13.05 3.57
CA MET A 381 -8.46 -12.18 4.38
C MET A 381 -9.16 -11.11 3.52
N VAL A 382 -8.79 -10.94 2.26
CA VAL A 382 -9.54 -10.08 1.33
C VAL A 382 -10.64 -10.90 0.66
N PRO A 383 -11.88 -10.38 0.51
CA PRO A 383 -12.93 -11.09 -0.23
C PRO A 383 -12.46 -11.50 -1.63
N ALA A 384 -12.72 -12.75 -2.02
CA ALA A 384 -12.24 -13.39 -3.26
C ALA A 384 -10.72 -13.65 -3.34
N GLY A 385 -9.95 -13.28 -2.31
CA GLY A 385 -8.50 -13.36 -2.27
C GLY A 385 -7.83 -12.21 -3.03
N SER A 386 -6.64 -11.80 -2.57
CA SER A 386 -5.80 -10.81 -3.26
C SER A 386 -4.39 -11.33 -3.44
N VAL A 387 -3.81 -11.19 -4.63
CA VAL A 387 -2.44 -11.66 -4.92
C VAL A 387 -1.52 -10.45 -4.98
N PRO A 388 -0.81 -10.04 -3.91
CA PRO A 388 0.05 -8.86 -3.93
C PRO A 388 1.16 -8.96 -4.99
N THR A 389 1.55 -7.82 -5.55
CA THR A 389 2.64 -7.71 -6.53
C THR A 389 4.01 -7.75 -5.87
N ALA A 390 4.13 -7.18 -4.66
CA ALA A 390 5.35 -7.10 -3.88
C ALA A 390 5.04 -7.42 -2.40
N LEU A 391 5.92 -8.22 -1.81
CA LEU A 391 5.83 -8.73 -0.46
C LEU A 391 7.02 -8.20 0.33
N ASN A 392 6.81 -7.57 1.47
CA ASN A 392 7.87 -7.07 2.33
C ASN A 392 7.98 -7.92 3.60
N PHE A 393 9.18 -8.41 3.95
CA PHE A 393 9.39 -9.53 4.88
C PHE A 393 9.93 -9.17 6.28
N HIS A 394 10.27 -7.90 6.54
CA HIS A 394 10.83 -7.29 7.77
C HIS A 394 11.55 -8.22 8.77
#